data_AF-A0A933K106-F1
#
_entry.id   AF-A0A933K106-F1
#
_cell.length_a   1.000
_cell.length_b   1.000
_cell.length_c   1.000
_cell.angle_alpha   90.00
_cell.angle_beta   90.00
_cell.angle_gamma   90.00
#
_symmetry.space_group_name_H-M   'P 1'
#
loop_
_entity.id
_entity.type
_entity.pdbx_description
1 polymer ?
#
loop_
_entity_poly.entity_id
_entity_poly.type
_entity_poly.pdbx_seq_one_letter_code
_entity_poly.pdbx_strand_id
1 'polypeptide(L)'
;MLMELNQENLAVICVTELGVIKGRIRVPVDESMPDGSHASGPGDGGGTVFLHLVDVTVFDHQKRILKRVPRLALNRRYIVYFVEDEMALELDRVKAMISGDDYEGALAELERLLSVMPREGELLYLAGVTYHRSGQEDKARDCFRRALELTLDEKLAGVIRRHLERE
;
A
#
# COMPACT_ATOMS: atom_id res chain seq x y z
N MET A 1 -16.72 18.31 8.89
CA MET A 1 -16.23 18.56 7.54
C MET A 1 -15.93 17.20 6.93
N LEU A 2 -16.93 16.60 6.26
CA LEU A 2 -16.81 15.28 5.66
C LEU A 2 -15.99 15.46 4.38
N MET A 3 -14.72 15.06 4.40
CA MET A 3 -13.97 14.87 3.16
C MET A 3 -14.68 13.76 2.37
N GLU A 4 -15.21 14.12 1.21
CA GLU A 4 -15.67 13.16 0.21
C GLU A 4 -14.45 12.33 -0.21
N LEU A 5 -14.32 11.13 0.38
CA LEU A 5 -13.32 10.13 0.00
C LEU A 5 -13.69 9.54 -1.37
N ASN A 6 -13.49 10.33 -2.41
CA ASN A 6 -13.57 9.88 -3.79
C ASN A 6 -12.16 9.58 -4.33
N GLN A 7 -11.44 8.69 -3.66
CA GLN A 7 -10.12 8.23 -4.10
C GLN A 7 -10.11 6.70 -4.11
N GLU A 8 -10.30 6.13 -5.29
CA GLU A 8 -10.14 4.70 -5.54
C GLU A 8 -8.72 4.27 -5.17
N ASN A 9 -8.58 3.19 -4.40
CA ASN A 9 -7.30 2.59 -4.00
C ASN A 9 -6.42 3.44 -3.06
N LEU A 10 -7.00 4.38 -2.31
CA LEU A 10 -6.25 5.18 -1.33
C LEU A 10 -5.74 4.34 -0.16
N ALA A 11 -4.44 4.41 0.14
CA ALA A 11 -3.86 3.75 1.29
C ALA A 11 -4.21 4.49 2.60
N VAL A 12 -4.66 3.74 3.60
CA VAL A 12 -5.16 4.28 4.87
C VAL A 12 -4.70 3.47 6.06
N ILE A 13 -4.53 4.16 7.19
CA ILE A 13 -4.37 3.58 8.52
C ILE A 13 -5.65 3.86 9.30
N CYS A 14 -6.40 2.81 9.64
CA CYS A 14 -7.55 2.87 10.53
C CYS A 14 -7.12 2.46 11.94
N VAL A 15 -7.43 3.29 12.94
CA VAL A 15 -7.18 2.96 14.35
C VAL A 15 -8.50 2.59 15.02
N THR A 16 -8.50 1.43 15.66
CA THR A 16 -9.63 0.88 16.42
C THR A 16 -9.22 0.70 17.87
N GLU A 17 -10.19 0.42 18.75
CA GLU A 17 -9.91 0.11 20.16
C GLU A 17 -9.11 -1.20 20.38
N LEU A 18 -8.98 -2.03 19.33
CA LEU A 18 -8.34 -3.35 19.40
C LEU A 18 -7.01 -3.42 18.63
N GLY A 19 -6.77 -2.47 17.74
CA GLY A 19 -5.61 -2.53 16.85
C GLY A 19 -5.54 -1.43 15.80
N VAL A 20 -4.42 -1.45 15.10
CA VAL A 20 -4.18 -0.64 13.90
C VAL A 20 -4.41 -1.52 12.67
N ILE A 21 -5.15 -1.00 11.70
CA ILE A 21 -5.46 -1.68 10.44
C ILE A 21 -4.94 -0.81 9.31
N LYS A 22 -3.95 -1.30 8.57
CA LYS A 22 -3.46 -0.67 7.35
C LYS A 22 -4.06 -1.36 6.14
N GLY A 23 -4.43 -0.63 5.10
CA GLY A 23 -4.92 -1.22 3.86
C GLY A 23 -5.29 -0.15 2.85
N ARG A 24 -5.87 -0.56 1.72
CA ARG A 24 -6.29 0.38 0.67
C ARG A 24 -7.79 0.38 0.48
N ILE A 25 -8.38 1.55 0.33
CA ILE A 25 -9.81 1.71 0.12
C ILE A 25 -10.18 1.15 -1.24
N ARG A 26 -11.13 0.23 -1.25
CA ARG A 26 -11.77 -0.23 -2.48
C ARG A 26 -13.18 0.34 -2.52
N VAL A 27 -13.41 1.24 -3.47
CA VAL A 27 -14.78 1.63 -3.82
C VAL A 27 -15.42 0.42 -4.49
N PRO A 28 -16.62 -0.02 -4.06
CA PRO A 28 -17.35 -1.04 -4.79
C PRO A 28 -17.62 -0.48 -6.19
N VAL A 29 -17.07 -1.11 -7.22
CA VAL A 29 -17.48 -0.86 -8.60
C VAL A 29 -18.92 -1.35 -8.67
N ASP A 30 -19.86 -0.46 -9.00
CA ASP A 30 -21.25 -0.83 -9.22
C ASP A 30 -21.33 -1.72 -10.47
N GLU A 31 -21.02 -3.01 -10.34
CA GLU A 31 -21.17 -4.01 -11.40
C GLU A 31 -22.64 -4.45 -11.51
N SER A 32 -23.59 -3.52 -11.39
CA SER A 32 -25.02 -3.80 -11.42
C SER A 32 -25.82 -2.67 -12.07
N MET A 33 -25.52 -2.37 -13.33
CA MET A 33 -26.59 -2.05 -14.27
C MET A 33 -26.66 -3.10 -15.39
N PRO A 34 -27.32 -4.26 -15.15
CA PRO A 34 -28.03 -4.92 -16.23
C PRO A 34 -29.18 -4.00 -16.66
N ASP A 35 -29.21 -3.71 -17.95
CA ASP A 35 -30.25 -2.96 -18.64
C ASP A 35 -31.64 -3.53 -18.30
N GLY A 36 -32.52 -2.67 -17.77
CA GLY A 36 -33.96 -2.82 -17.85
C GLY A 36 -34.67 -3.75 -16.86
N SER A 37 -35.74 -3.20 -16.28
CA SER A 37 -36.98 -3.83 -15.79
C SER A 37 -37.09 -4.31 -14.32
N HIS A 38 -37.70 -3.42 -13.52
CA HIS A 38 -38.65 -3.62 -12.40
C HIS A 38 -38.25 -4.46 -11.17
N ALA A 39 -38.03 -3.81 -10.02
CA ALA A 39 -39.06 -3.55 -8.99
C ALA A 39 -38.48 -3.38 -7.56
N SER A 40 -38.77 -2.21 -6.97
CA SER A 40 -39.22 -2.00 -5.59
C SER A 40 -38.39 -2.47 -4.38
N GLY A 41 -37.80 -1.51 -3.67
CA GLY A 41 -37.48 -1.56 -2.23
C GLY A 41 -37.03 -0.19 -1.72
N PRO A 42 -37.48 0.28 -0.54
CA PRO A 42 -37.00 1.54 0.01
C PRO A 42 -35.50 1.40 0.33
N GLY A 43 -34.71 2.39 -0.06
CA GLY A 43 -33.26 2.36 0.02
C GLY A 43 -32.75 1.97 1.40
N ASP A 44 -32.08 0.82 1.48
CA ASP A 44 -31.24 0.46 2.61
C ASP A 44 -29.80 0.88 2.27
N GLY A 45 -29.39 2.01 2.84
CA GLY A 45 -28.05 2.60 2.70
C GLY A 45 -26.97 1.78 3.41
N GLY A 46 -26.88 0.48 3.14
CA GLY A 46 -25.89 -0.43 3.74
C GLY A 46 -24.45 -0.16 3.28
N GLY A 47 -24.26 0.53 2.15
CA GLY A 47 -22.94 0.87 1.60
C GLY A 47 -22.14 1.88 2.42
N THR A 48 -22.76 2.64 3.33
CA THR A 48 -22.07 3.72 4.06
C THR A 48 -21.49 3.29 5.41
N VAL A 49 -21.87 2.10 5.91
CA VAL A 49 -21.53 1.61 7.27
C VAL A 49 -20.19 0.88 7.30
N PHE A 50 -19.77 0.28 6.18
CA PHE A 50 -18.54 -0.50 6.10
C PHE A 50 -17.52 0.17 5.18
N LEU A 51 -16.27 0.23 5.65
CA LEU A 51 -15.12 0.60 4.84
C LEU A 51 -14.49 -0.67 4.28
N HIS A 52 -14.51 -0.80 2.96
CA HIS A 52 -13.93 -1.95 2.27
C HIS A 52 -12.45 -1.69 1.98
N LEU A 53 -11.59 -2.52 2.55
CA LEU A 53 -10.15 -2.45 2.39
C LEU A 53 -9.61 -3.67 1.64
N VAL A 54 -8.55 -3.48 0.86
CA VAL A 54 -7.74 -4.53 0.22
C VAL A 54 -6.28 -4.43 0.67
N ASP A 55 -5.54 -5.53 0.50
CA ASP A 55 -4.14 -5.68 0.92
C ASP A 55 -3.93 -5.24 2.38
N VAL A 56 -4.73 -5.81 3.27
CA VAL A 56 -4.93 -5.29 4.63
C VAL A 56 -3.96 -5.95 5.58
N THR A 57 -3.23 -5.16 6.35
CA THR A 57 -2.42 -5.61 7.49
C THR A 57 -3.08 -5.16 8.79
N VAL A 58 -3.52 -6.13 9.59
CA VAL A 58 -4.11 -5.91 10.92
C VAL A 58 -3.04 -6.15 11.97
N PHE A 59 -2.85 -5.17 12.85
CA PHE A 59 -2.00 -5.26 14.03
C PHE A 59 -2.87 -5.14 15.28
N ASP A 60 -3.06 -6.26 15.96
CA ASP A 60 -3.76 -6.31 17.24
C ASP A 60 -2.78 -5.95 18.37
N HIS A 61 -2.97 -4.80 19.00
CA HIS A 61 -2.05 -4.32 20.04
C HIS A 61 -2.21 -5.07 21.36
N GLN A 62 -3.37 -5.69 21.62
CA GLN A 62 -3.59 -6.48 22.83
C GLN A 62 -2.86 -7.84 22.75
N LYS A 63 -2.86 -8.43 21.56
CA LYS A 63 -2.28 -9.77 21.31
C LYS A 63 -0.90 -9.71 20.67
N ARG A 64 -0.43 -8.52 20.25
CA ARG A 64 0.80 -8.30 19.45
C ARG A 64 0.83 -9.19 18.20
N ILE A 65 -0.33 -9.40 17.59
CA ILE A 65 -0.50 -10.25 16.40
C ILE A 65 -0.54 -9.37 15.16
N LEU A 66 0.30 -9.70 14.18
CA LEU A 66 0.24 -9.14 12.84
C LEU A 66 -0.38 -10.16 11.87
N LYS A 67 -1.45 -9.77 11.18
CA LYS A 67 -2.15 -10.61 10.21
C LYS A 67 -2.36 -9.85 8.91
N ARG A 68 -1.92 -10.43 7.79
CA ARG A 68 -2.25 -9.93 6.45
C ARG A 68 -3.48 -10.66 5.92
N VAL A 69 -4.46 -9.90 5.43
CA VAL A 69 -5.68 -10.41 4.82
C VAL A 69 -5.94 -9.70 3.48
N PRO A 70 -6.35 -10.42 2.43
CA PRO A 70 -6.48 -9.84 1.10
C PRO A 70 -7.60 -8.81 1.01
N ARG A 71 -8.68 -8.99 1.78
CA ARG A 71 -9.83 -8.10 1.85
C ARG A 71 -10.36 -8.04 3.28
N LEU A 72 -10.80 -6.87 3.71
CA LEU A 72 -11.45 -6.66 5.01
C LEU A 72 -12.57 -5.63 4.86
N ALA A 73 -13.79 -5.97 5.30
CA ALA A 73 -14.85 -5.00 5.49
C ALA A 73 -14.85 -4.55 6.95
N LEU A 74 -14.49 -3.29 7.19
CA LEU A 74 -14.39 -2.73 8.52
C LEU A 74 -15.62 -1.89 8.83
N ASN A 75 -16.38 -2.24 9.87
CA ASN A 75 -17.51 -1.41 10.28
C ASN A 75 -16.98 -0.07 10.82
N ARG A 76 -17.40 1.04 10.20
CA ARG A 76 -16.92 2.40 10.50
C ARG A 76 -17.18 2.81 11.94
N ARG A 77 -18.17 2.21 12.62
CA ARG A 77 -18.46 2.45 14.04
C ARG A 77 -17.30 2.11 14.96
N TYR A 78 -16.42 1.18 14.58
CA TYR A 78 -15.26 0.79 15.38
C TYR A 78 -13.98 1.57 15.03
N ILE A 79 -14.04 2.48 14.04
CA ILE A 79 -12.91 3.33 13.67
C ILE A 79 -12.94 4.56 14.57
N VAL A 80 -11.94 4.70 15.43
CA VAL A 80 -11.79 5.85 16.33
C VAL A 80 -11.30 7.06 15.54
N TYR A 81 -10.27 6.85 14.71
CA TYR A 81 -9.80 7.79 13.71
C TYR A 81 -9.11 7.04 12.58
N PHE A 82 -9.02 7.65 11.41
CA PHE A 82 -8.24 7.16 10.29
C PHE A 82 -7.36 8.27 9.72
N VAL A 83 -6.21 7.89 9.20
CA VAL A 83 -5.30 8.79 8.49
C VAL A 83 -4.92 8.18 7.16
N GLU A 84 -4.61 9.03 6.19
CA GLU A 84 -4.00 8.60 4.93
C GLU A 84 -2.61 8.05 5.23
N ASP A 85 -2.29 6.86 4.71
CA ASP A 85 -0.92 6.33 4.78
C ASP A 85 -0.15 7.01 3.64
N GLU A 86 0.29 8.25 3.91
CA GLU A 86 1.00 9.12 2.94
C GLU A 86 2.17 8.35 2.29
N MET A 87 2.87 7.57 3.11
CA MET A 87 3.95 6.67 2.69
C MET A 87 3.53 5.62 1.68
N ALA A 88 2.45 4.89 1.93
CA ALA A 88 1.97 3.88 0.98
C ALA A 88 1.52 4.52 -0.34
N LEU A 89 0.90 5.71 -0.31
CA LEU A 89 0.55 6.46 -1.51
C LEU A 89 1.80 6.88 -2.30
N GLU A 90 2.82 7.38 -1.62
CA GLU A 90 4.10 7.75 -2.21
C GLU A 90 4.82 6.52 -2.82
N LEU A 91 4.81 5.39 -2.12
CA LEU A 91 5.36 4.11 -2.60
C LEU A 91 4.62 3.59 -3.83
N ASP A 92 3.29 3.70 -3.87
CA ASP A 92 2.49 3.31 -5.03
C ASP A 92 2.78 4.17 -6.25
N ARG A 93 2.95 5.47 -6.05
CA ARG A 93 3.32 6.39 -7.12
C ARG A 93 4.68 6.04 -7.70
N VAL A 94 5.67 5.76 -6.85
CA VAL A 94 6.99 5.27 -7.29
C VAL A 94 6.86 3.95 -8.05
N LYS A 95 6.09 2.98 -7.53
CA LYS A 95 5.85 1.69 -8.21
C LYS A 95 5.20 1.91 -9.59
N ALA A 96 4.24 2.81 -9.70
CA ALA A 96 3.59 3.16 -10.95
C ALA A 96 4.56 3.81 -11.94
N MET A 97 5.44 4.71 -11.49
CA MET A 97 6.50 5.31 -12.32
C MET A 97 7.46 4.24 -12.85
N ILE A 98 7.93 3.33 -11.98
CA ILE A 98 8.78 2.20 -12.37
C ILE A 98 8.07 1.32 -13.41
N SER A 99 6.79 0.99 -13.19
CA SER A 99 5.97 0.22 -14.13
C SER A 99 5.72 0.94 -15.45
N GLY A 100 5.70 2.27 -15.45
CA GLY A 100 5.58 3.12 -16.63
C GLY A 100 6.92 3.47 -17.29
N ASP A 101 8.02 2.83 -16.90
CA ASP A 101 9.39 3.06 -17.40
C ASP A 101 9.90 4.51 -17.16
N ASP A 102 9.25 5.28 -16.28
CA ASP A 102 9.70 6.59 -15.82
C ASP A 102 10.71 6.44 -14.68
N TYR A 103 11.91 5.96 -15.03
CA TYR A 103 12.96 5.67 -14.06
C TYR A 103 13.56 6.94 -13.43
N GLU A 104 13.65 8.03 -14.19
CA GLU A 104 14.16 9.31 -13.67
C GLU A 104 13.19 9.91 -12.66
N GLY A 105 11.88 9.93 -12.95
CA GLY A 105 10.85 10.37 -12.02
C GLY A 105 10.79 9.50 -10.76
N ALA A 106 10.87 8.17 -10.91
CA ALA A 106 10.92 7.25 -9.79
C ALA A 106 12.13 7.49 -8.87
N LEU A 107 13.32 7.70 -9.43
CA LEU A 107 14.54 7.98 -8.64
C LEU A 107 14.45 9.31 -7.91
N ALA A 108 13.97 10.37 -8.55
CA ALA A 108 13.83 11.69 -7.92
C ALA A 108 12.84 11.64 -6.72
N GLU A 109 11.72 10.93 -6.89
CA GLU A 109 10.76 10.73 -5.81
C GLU A 109 11.36 9.88 -4.69
N LEU A 110 12.08 8.81 -5.02
CA LEU A 110 12.79 7.97 -4.04
C LEU A 110 13.86 8.73 -3.27
N GLU A 111 14.60 9.65 -3.90
CA GLU A 111 15.58 10.51 -3.22
C GLU A 111 14.90 11.43 -2.20
N ARG A 112 13.73 11.99 -2.55
CA ARG A 112 12.94 12.79 -1.62
C ARG A 112 12.47 11.95 -0.43
N LEU A 113 11.96 10.75 -0.69
CA LEU A 113 11.47 9.84 0.35
C LEU A 113 12.60 9.36 1.27
N LEU A 114 13.75 8.99 0.70
CA LEU A 114 14.94 8.59 1.45
C LEU A 114 15.56 9.75 2.25
N SER A 115 15.36 11.00 1.85
CA SER A 115 15.78 12.16 2.65
C SER A 115 14.98 12.30 3.94
N VAL A 116 13.70 11.89 3.92
CA VAL A 116 12.82 11.90 5.10
C VAL A 116 13.01 10.61 5.92
N MET A 117 13.12 9.47 5.24
CA MET A 117 13.25 8.14 5.84
C MET A 117 14.48 7.40 5.29
N PRO A 118 15.69 7.78 5.75
CA PRO A 118 16.95 7.25 5.21
C PRO A 118 17.23 5.78 5.55
N ARG A 119 16.39 5.17 6.40
CA ARG A 119 16.55 3.81 6.92
C ARG A 119 15.38 2.88 6.58
N GLU A 120 14.64 3.19 5.52
CA GLU A 120 13.53 2.35 5.08
C GLU A 120 13.99 1.33 4.03
N GLY A 121 13.92 0.04 4.38
CA GLY A 121 14.38 -1.05 3.53
C GLY A 121 13.57 -1.17 2.23
N GLU A 122 12.27 -0.86 2.26
CA GLU A 122 11.41 -0.91 1.06
C GLU A 122 11.79 0.18 0.05
N LEU A 123 12.12 1.40 0.51
CA LEU A 123 12.55 2.49 -0.38
C LEU A 123 13.87 2.15 -1.07
N LEU A 124 14.83 1.59 -0.34
CA LEU A 124 16.11 1.16 -0.92
C LEU A 124 15.93 -0.01 -1.90
N TYR A 125 15.01 -0.93 -1.62
CA TYR A 125 14.65 -1.99 -2.56
C TYR A 125 14.07 -1.41 -3.86
N LEU A 126 13.12 -0.47 -3.78
CA LEU A 126 12.55 0.17 -4.95
C LEU A 126 13.59 0.96 -5.75
N ALA A 127 14.53 1.64 -5.09
CA ALA A 127 15.67 2.26 -5.75
C ALA A 127 16.53 1.22 -6.49
N GLY A 128 16.79 0.07 -5.86
CA GLY A 128 17.49 -1.04 -6.50
C GLY A 128 16.78 -1.55 -7.76
N VAL A 129 15.46 -1.77 -7.68
CA VAL A 129 14.64 -2.18 -8.84
C VAL A 129 14.68 -1.12 -9.94
N THR A 130 14.58 0.16 -9.58
CA THR A 130 14.60 1.28 -10.53
C THR A 130 15.94 1.36 -11.25
N TYR A 131 17.06 1.27 -10.53
CA TYR A 131 18.39 1.25 -11.12
C TYR A 131 18.59 0.03 -12.04
N HIS A 132 18.15 -1.16 -11.62
CA HIS A 132 18.23 -2.39 -12.41
C HIS A 132 17.48 -2.24 -13.74
N ARG A 133 16.23 -1.75 -13.69
CA ARG A 133 15.42 -1.53 -14.90
C ARG A 133 15.97 -0.40 -15.78
N SER A 134 16.66 0.59 -15.21
CA SER A 134 17.38 1.62 -15.97
C SER A 134 18.74 1.17 -16.53
N GLY A 135 19.15 -0.08 -16.33
CA GLY A 135 20.42 -0.65 -16.79
C GLY A 135 21.64 -0.29 -15.95
N GLN A 136 21.45 0.33 -14.78
CA GLN A 136 22.52 0.74 -13.85
C GLN A 136 22.76 -0.34 -12.80
N GLU A 137 23.30 -1.47 -13.23
CA GLU A 137 23.38 -2.70 -12.43
C GLU A 137 24.21 -2.56 -11.15
N ASP A 138 25.34 -1.84 -11.21
CA ASP A 138 26.20 -1.62 -10.04
C ASP A 138 25.48 -0.85 -8.93
N LYS A 139 24.71 0.18 -9.30
CA LYS A 139 23.92 0.97 -8.34
C LYS A 139 22.77 0.15 -7.77
N ALA A 140 22.13 -0.67 -8.61
CA ALA A 140 21.06 -1.55 -8.18
C ALA A 140 21.53 -2.49 -7.05
N ARG A 141 22.71 -3.11 -7.23
CA ARG A 141 23.28 -4.02 -6.23
C ARG A 141 23.61 -3.33 -4.91
N ASP A 142 24.16 -2.12 -4.95
CA ASP A 142 24.42 -1.37 -3.72
C ASP A 142 23.11 -1.09 -2.96
N CYS A 143 22.07 -0.65 -3.66
CA CYS A 143 20.75 -0.42 -3.08
C CYS A 143 20.15 -1.71 -2.50
N PHE A 144 20.23 -2.83 -3.21
CA PHE A 144 19.75 -4.13 -2.73
C PHE A 144 20.50 -4.60 -1.48
N ARG A 145 21.82 -4.46 -1.44
CA ARG A 145 22.61 -4.80 -0.25
C ARG A 145 22.19 -3.97 0.95
N ARG A 146 22.06 -2.65 0.79
CA ARG A 146 21.62 -1.74 1.87
C ARG A 146 20.19 -2.04 2.31
N ALA A 147 19.30 -2.37 1.38
CA ALA A 147 17.93 -2.78 1.68
C ALA A 147 17.90 -4.06 2.52
N LEU A 148 18.78 -5.02 2.23
CA LEU A 148 18.90 -6.28 2.97
C LEU A 148 19.39 -6.06 4.42
N GLU A 149 20.28 -5.10 4.64
CA GLU A 149 20.78 -4.75 5.98
C GLU A 149 19.71 -4.10 6.87
N LEU A 150 18.72 -3.45 6.25
CA LEU A 150 17.70 -2.66 6.95
C LEU A 150 16.34 -3.36 7.04
N THR A 151 16.05 -4.34 6.16
CA THR A 151 14.77 -5.06 6.19
C THR A 151 14.73 -6.08 7.33
N LEU A 152 13.62 -6.06 8.08
CA LEU A 152 13.24 -7.12 9.02
C LEU A 152 12.21 -8.09 8.40
N ASP A 153 11.71 -7.78 7.20
CA ASP A 153 10.76 -8.63 6.49
C ASP A 153 11.50 -9.70 5.69
N GLU A 154 11.39 -10.95 6.15
CA GLU A 154 12.10 -12.09 5.57
C GLU A 154 11.62 -12.42 4.15
N LYS A 155 10.38 -12.08 3.79
CA LYS A 155 9.90 -12.26 2.42
C LYS A 155 10.58 -11.26 1.49
N LEU A 156 10.66 -9.99 1.89
CA LEU A 156 11.39 -8.96 1.15
C LEU A 156 12.88 -9.31 1.06
N ALA A 157 13.49 -9.78 2.15
CA ALA A 157 14.87 -10.26 2.15
C ALA A 157 15.09 -11.38 1.12
N GLY A 158 14.18 -12.36 1.05
CA GLY A 158 14.25 -13.44 0.07
C GLY A 158 14.02 -13.00 -1.38
N VAL A 159 13.32 -11.88 -1.62
CA VAL A 159 13.21 -11.27 -2.96
C VAL A 159 14.53 -10.56 -3.31
N ILE A 160 15.08 -9.78 -2.39
CA ILE A 160 16.33 -9.04 -2.57
C ILE A 160 17.50 -10.00 -2.85
N ARG A 161 17.62 -11.10 -2.08
CA ARG A 161 18.65 -12.13 -2.30
C ARG A 161 18.60 -12.69 -3.72
N ARG A 162 17.41 -12.98 -4.24
CA ARG A 162 17.22 -13.45 -5.63
C ARG A 162 17.68 -12.44 -6.69
N HIS A 163 17.56 -11.14 -6.41
CA HIS A 163 18.11 -10.11 -7.31
C HIS A 163 19.64 -10.04 -7.26
N LEU A 164 20.24 -10.28 -6.10
CA LEU A 164 21.70 -10.31 -5.94
C LEU A 164 22.34 -11.61 -6.45
N GLU A 165 21.63 -12.73 -6.41
CA GLU A 165 22.12 -14.06 -6.83
C GLU A 165 22.02 -14.29 -8.35
N ARG A 166 21.31 -13.44 -9.10
CA ARG A 166 20.98 -13.62 -10.52
C ARG A 166 22.09 -13.24 -11.50
N GLU A 167 23.35 -13.40 -11.12
CA GLU A 167 24.53 -13.20 -11.98
C GLU A 167 24.85 -14.40 -12.85
#